data_AF-A0A2G9PGY2-F1
#
_entry.id   AF-A0A2G9PGY2-F1
#
_cell.length_a   1.000
_cell.length_b   1.000
_cell.length_c   1.000
_cell.angle_alpha   90.00
_cell.angle_beta   90.00
_cell.angle_gamma   90.00
#
_symmetry.space_group_name_H-M   'P 1'
#
loop_
_entity.id
_entity.type
_entity.pdbx_description
1 polymer ?
#
loop_
_entity_poly.entity_id
_entity_poly.type
_entity_poly.pdbx_seq_one_letter_code
_entity_poly.pdbx_strand_id
1 'polypeptide(L)'
;MHLEVRRKGGIKKYYLAYSYRKGGKVRKLRVYLGTNLGSAELAKRRKGAETELLQRASASRMFGDPFETVLPKTEIEELKALEARAAVKVIHLSKEDWRKFTEVFTYDTNAIEGSSVELKEVGEILEKGKWPDKPKEDISETYGVAKAIGFIRKTKEHLSLKLILELHSVVFENSKHYAGRFRERGVEVVVTDGRGNIVHRGAPSTHIRSLLSELVRWYGKNKNKYPPLVLAAVVHNQFENIHPFQDGNGRIGRLLLNNILLKHGLPPVNIELKNRGEYYAALQAYENQHDLRPTIELVLKEYRSLKKLFRKG
;
A
#
# COMPACT_ATOMS: atom_id res chain seq x y z
N MET A 1 -11.63 15.33 -22.54
CA MET A 1 -12.66 14.67 -21.69
C MET A 1 -14.01 15.01 -22.27
N HIS A 2 -15.01 14.13 -22.13
CA HIS A 2 -16.35 14.40 -22.65
C HIS A 2 -17.42 13.83 -21.72
N LEU A 3 -18.60 14.46 -21.71
CA LEU A 3 -19.76 14.00 -20.96
C LEU A 3 -20.45 12.87 -21.73
N GLU A 4 -20.62 11.71 -21.11
CA GLU A 4 -21.45 10.60 -21.61
C GLU A 4 -22.78 10.58 -20.84
N VAL A 5 -23.89 10.60 -21.57
CA VAL A 5 -25.23 10.46 -21.00
C VAL A 5 -25.80 9.11 -21.41
N ARG A 6 -26.21 8.31 -20.43
CA ARG A 6 -26.87 7.02 -20.67
C ARG A 6 -28.31 7.08 -20.19
N ARG A 7 -29.25 6.69 -21.05
CA ARG A 7 -30.68 6.62 -20.73
C ARG A 7 -31.10 5.16 -20.55
N LYS A 8 -31.75 4.84 -19.43
CA LYS A 8 -32.42 3.55 -19.21
C LYS A 8 -33.65 3.77 -18.35
N GLY A 9 -34.83 3.41 -18.85
CA GLY A 9 -36.10 3.52 -18.12
C GLY A 9 -36.41 4.94 -17.61
N GLY A 10 -36.30 5.96 -18.47
CA GLY A 10 -36.57 7.37 -18.09
C GLY A 10 -35.47 8.07 -17.28
N ILE A 11 -34.50 7.34 -16.73
CA ILE A 11 -33.41 7.89 -15.92
C ILE A 11 -32.21 8.25 -16.82
N LYS A 12 -31.74 9.50 -16.73
CA LYS A 12 -30.50 9.99 -17.35
C LYS A 12 -29.34 9.83 -16.36
N LYS A 13 -28.37 8.97 -16.68
CA LYS A 13 -27.11 8.82 -15.92
C LYS A 13 -26.00 9.61 -16.60
N TYR A 14 -25.32 10.47 -15.86
CA TYR A 14 -24.24 11.31 -16.35
C TYR A 14 -22.88 10.75 -15.93
N TYR A 15 -21.95 10.66 -16.89
CA TYR A 15 -20.57 10.26 -16.66
C TYR A 15 -19.64 11.27 -17.31
N LEU A 16 -18.53 11.60 -16.67
CA LEU A 16 -17.42 12.24 -17.35
C LEU A 16 -16.45 11.15 -17.81
N ALA A 17 -16.07 11.17 -19.08
CA ALA A 17 -15.18 10.19 -19.68
C ALA A 17 -13.87 10.82 -20.15
N TYR A 18 -12.76 10.08 -19.98
CA TYR A 18 -11.46 10.43 -20.50
C TYR A 18 -10.87 9.23 -21.25
N SER A 19 -10.43 9.45 -22.49
CA SER A 19 -9.78 8.39 -23.29
C SER A 19 -8.31 8.73 -23.45
N TYR A 20 -7.44 7.73 -23.34
CA TYR A 20 -6.00 7.85 -23.54
C TYR A 20 -5.45 6.62 -24.27
N ARG A 21 -4.35 6.76 -25.00
CA ARG A 21 -3.67 5.64 -25.66
C ARG A 21 -2.67 4.97 -24.70
N LYS A 22 -2.66 3.63 -24.67
CA LYS A 22 -1.70 2.79 -23.93
C LYS A 22 -1.31 1.60 -24.80
N GLY A 23 -0.02 1.45 -25.13
CA GLY A 23 0.50 0.32 -25.92
C GLY A 23 -0.25 0.10 -27.23
N GLY A 24 -0.53 1.18 -27.98
CA GLY A 24 -1.29 1.14 -29.22
C GLY A 24 -2.82 0.97 -29.08
N LYS A 25 -3.34 0.72 -27.87
CA LYS A 25 -4.79 0.54 -27.61
C LYS A 25 -5.39 1.77 -26.92
N VAL A 26 -6.60 2.16 -27.31
CA VAL A 26 -7.35 3.22 -26.62
C VAL A 26 -8.00 2.66 -25.36
N ARG A 27 -7.68 3.25 -24.22
CA ARG A 27 -8.29 2.99 -22.90
C ARG A 27 -9.23 4.14 -22.55
N LYS A 28 -10.30 3.86 -21.80
CA LYS A 28 -11.31 4.86 -21.41
C LYS A 28 -11.63 4.77 -19.91
N LEU A 29 -11.39 5.87 -19.19
CA LEU A 29 -11.78 6.09 -17.81
C LEU A 29 -13.13 6.81 -17.75
N ARG A 30 -13.90 6.55 -16.69
CA ARG A 30 -15.18 7.23 -16.43
C ARG A 30 -15.31 7.56 -14.95
N VAL A 31 -15.86 8.72 -14.66
CA VAL A 31 -16.33 9.12 -13.32
C VAL A 31 -17.84 9.34 -13.41
N TYR A 32 -18.59 8.70 -12.53
CA TYR A 32 -20.04 8.87 -12.47
C TYR A 32 -20.38 10.18 -11.76
N LEU A 33 -21.22 11.01 -12.39
CA LEU A 33 -21.58 12.32 -11.87
C LEU A 33 -22.90 12.29 -11.11
N GLY A 34 -23.85 11.44 -11.53
CA GLY A 34 -25.17 11.31 -10.89
C GLY A 34 -26.29 11.01 -11.89
N THR A 35 -27.53 10.99 -11.39
CA THR A 35 -28.75 10.76 -12.18
C THR A 35 -29.63 12.00 -12.21
N ASN A 36 -30.26 12.27 -13.35
CA ASN A 36 -31.25 13.35 -13.54
C ASN A 36 -30.78 14.72 -13.02
N LEU A 37 -29.47 14.99 -13.10
CA LEU A 37 -28.88 16.23 -12.63
C LEU A 37 -29.33 17.43 -13.48
N GLY A 38 -29.62 18.55 -12.81
CA GLY A 38 -29.74 19.87 -13.41
C GLY A 38 -28.40 20.43 -13.88
N SER A 39 -28.43 21.45 -14.74
CA SER A 39 -27.25 22.03 -15.40
C SER A 39 -26.21 22.57 -14.41
N ALA A 40 -26.62 23.29 -13.36
CA ALA A 40 -25.72 23.87 -12.36
C ALA A 40 -24.99 22.80 -11.53
N GLU A 41 -25.71 21.78 -11.05
CA GLU A 41 -25.14 20.68 -10.26
C GLU A 41 -24.21 19.81 -11.12
N LEU A 42 -24.57 19.59 -12.39
CA LEU A 42 -23.72 18.87 -13.33
C LEU A 42 -22.39 19.59 -13.58
N ALA A 43 -22.40 20.93 -13.72
CA ALA A 43 -21.19 21.73 -13.89
C ALA A 43 -20.28 21.67 -12.66
N LYS A 44 -20.85 21.77 -11.45
CA LYS A 44 -20.11 21.65 -10.18
C LYS A 44 -19.43 20.29 -10.04
N ARG A 45 -20.17 19.20 -10.27
CA ARG A 45 -19.63 17.83 -10.17
C ARG A 45 -18.60 17.52 -11.25
N ARG A 46 -18.77 18.09 -12.45
CA ARG A 46 -17.83 17.93 -13.55
C ARG A 46 -16.44 18.46 -13.20
N LYS A 47 -16.32 19.63 -12.56
CA LYS A 47 -15.01 20.22 -12.22
C LYS A 47 -14.20 19.30 -11.29
N GLY A 48 -14.83 18.71 -10.27
CA GLY A 48 -14.19 17.72 -9.39
C GLY A 48 -13.82 16.43 -10.13
N ALA A 49 -14.69 15.96 -11.01
CA ALA A 49 -14.46 14.77 -11.82
C ALA A 49 -13.36 14.92 -12.88
N GLU A 50 -13.13 16.14 -13.40
CA GLU A 50 -12.04 16.44 -14.33
C GLU A 50 -10.69 16.26 -13.64
N THR A 51 -10.51 16.84 -12.45
CA THR A 51 -9.32 16.63 -11.63
C THR A 51 -9.12 15.14 -11.31
N GLU A 52 -10.18 14.44 -10.90
CA GLU A 52 -10.14 13.00 -10.61
C GLU A 52 -9.77 12.16 -11.85
N LEU A 53 -10.29 12.48 -13.02
CA LEU A 53 -9.95 11.78 -14.26
C LEU A 53 -8.51 12.06 -14.69
N LEU A 54 -7.99 13.27 -14.49
CA LEU A 54 -6.59 13.60 -14.78
C LEU A 54 -5.65 12.85 -13.83
N GLN A 55 -5.97 12.79 -12.53
CA GLN A 55 -5.22 12.00 -11.56
C GLN A 55 -5.27 10.51 -11.89
N ARG A 56 -6.46 9.95 -12.17
CA ARG A 56 -6.62 8.55 -12.59
C ARG A 56 -5.92 8.25 -13.91
N ALA A 57 -5.92 9.21 -14.83
CA ALA A 57 -5.19 9.11 -16.08
C ALA A 57 -3.69 9.12 -15.85
N SER A 58 -3.19 9.94 -14.93
CA SER A 58 -1.80 9.96 -14.50
C SER A 58 -1.42 8.63 -13.85
N ALA A 59 -2.21 8.14 -12.89
CA ALA A 59 -2.04 6.84 -12.25
C ALA A 59 -2.24 5.65 -13.22
N SER A 60 -2.91 5.86 -14.36
CA SER A 60 -3.10 4.85 -15.41
C SER A 60 -2.13 4.99 -16.59
N ARG A 61 -1.44 6.13 -16.73
CA ARG A 61 -0.21 6.22 -17.52
C ARG A 61 0.73 5.23 -16.86
N MET A 62 1.45 4.48 -17.70
CA MET A 62 2.24 3.35 -17.24
C MET A 62 3.03 3.72 -15.99
N PHE A 63 3.23 2.72 -15.14
CA PHE A 63 4.49 2.53 -14.47
C PHE A 63 5.59 2.64 -15.55
N GLY A 64 6.00 3.87 -15.87
CA GLY A 64 7.34 4.11 -16.40
C GLY A 64 8.27 3.47 -15.41
N ASP A 65 9.42 2.97 -15.87
CA ASP A 65 10.43 2.57 -14.89
C ASP A 65 10.54 3.74 -13.89
N PRO A 66 10.36 3.56 -12.57
CA PRO A 66 10.46 4.67 -11.62
C PRO A 66 11.81 5.39 -11.76
N PHE A 67 12.77 4.72 -12.41
CA PHE A 67 14.08 5.22 -12.79
C PHE A 67 14.14 6.00 -14.12
N GLU A 68 13.15 5.90 -15.03
CA GLU A 68 13.12 6.65 -16.30
C GLU A 68 12.60 8.09 -16.15
N THR A 69 11.95 8.44 -15.04
CA THR A 69 11.48 9.81 -14.77
C THR A 69 11.83 10.38 -13.40
N VAL A 70 12.42 9.60 -12.48
CA VAL A 70 12.48 10.00 -11.06
C VAL A 70 13.80 9.74 -10.34
N LEU A 71 14.75 9.00 -10.93
CA LEU A 71 16.03 8.74 -10.28
C LEU A 71 17.13 8.68 -11.35
N PRO A 72 17.72 9.84 -11.74
CA PRO A 72 18.94 9.84 -12.54
C PRO A 72 20.00 8.96 -11.86
N LYS A 73 20.96 8.44 -12.62
CA LYS A 73 22.03 7.57 -12.08
C LYS A 73 22.66 8.14 -10.81
N THR A 74 22.78 9.45 -10.70
CA THR A 74 23.27 10.18 -9.51
C THR A 74 22.43 9.92 -8.26
N GLU A 75 21.11 9.98 -8.32
CA GLU A 75 20.24 9.67 -7.17
C GLU A 75 20.27 8.19 -6.83
N ILE A 76 20.42 7.29 -7.81
CA ILE A 76 20.63 5.86 -7.52
C ILE A 76 21.91 5.65 -6.73
N GLU A 77 23.00 6.34 -7.08
CA GLU A 77 24.26 6.28 -6.33
C GLU A 77 24.13 6.94 -4.95
N GLU A 78 23.35 8.00 -4.79
CA GLU A 78 23.06 8.60 -3.48
C GLU A 78 22.23 7.67 -2.58
N LEU A 79 21.22 6.99 -3.14
CA LEU A 79 20.42 6.01 -2.42
C LEU A 79 21.26 4.78 -2.02
N LYS A 80 22.13 4.31 -2.92
CA LYS A 80 23.13 3.28 -2.60
C LYS A 80 24.07 3.74 -1.47
N ALA A 81 24.53 4.98 -1.53
CA ALA A 81 25.38 5.56 -0.48
C ALA A 81 24.63 5.69 0.85
N LEU A 82 23.35 6.05 0.85
CA LEU A 82 22.50 6.09 2.05
C LEU A 82 22.30 4.70 2.66
N GLU A 83 22.00 3.70 1.83
CA GLU A 83 21.88 2.30 2.27
C GLU A 83 23.20 1.78 2.84
N ALA A 84 24.33 2.05 2.17
CA ALA A 84 25.66 1.71 2.64
C ALA A 84 26.01 2.39 3.98
N ARG A 85 25.73 3.69 4.11
CA ARG A 85 25.94 4.48 5.34
C ARG A 85 25.10 3.99 6.52
N ALA A 86 23.89 3.50 6.25
CA ALA A 86 23.01 2.97 7.29
C ALA A 86 23.50 1.64 7.88
N ALA A 87 24.49 1.00 7.24
CA ALA A 87 25.03 -0.30 7.62
C ALA A 87 23.90 -1.30 7.88
N VAL A 88 22.93 -1.36 6.95
CA VAL A 88 21.84 -2.34 6.99
C VAL A 88 22.46 -3.68 6.62
N LYS A 89 23.02 -4.36 7.63
CA LYS A 89 23.64 -5.67 7.45
C LYS A 89 22.58 -6.75 7.35
N VAL A 90 22.91 -7.84 6.67
CA VAL A 90 22.20 -9.11 6.82
C VAL A 90 22.28 -9.52 8.30
N ILE A 91 21.15 -9.53 8.99
CA ILE A 91 21.06 -9.89 10.40
C ILE A 91 20.20 -11.14 10.52
N HIS A 92 20.74 -12.18 11.15
CA HIS A 92 19.94 -13.28 11.63
C HIS A 92 19.31 -12.86 12.96
N LEU A 93 18.00 -12.60 12.91
CA LEU A 93 17.21 -12.33 14.12
C LEU A 93 17.02 -13.63 14.90
N SER A 94 17.25 -13.57 16.22
CA SER A 94 16.98 -14.69 17.11
C SER A 94 15.48 -15.00 17.17
N LYS A 95 15.10 -16.14 17.74
CA LYS A 95 13.69 -16.46 17.99
C LYS A 95 13.01 -15.38 18.85
N GLU A 96 13.73 -14.84 19.82
CA GLU A 96 13.28 -13.78 20.71
C GLU A 96 13.14 -12.44 20.00
N ASP A 97 14.10 -12.07 19.14
CA ASP A 97 13.99 -10.84 18.34
C ASP A 97 12.81 -10.90 17.37
N TRP A 98 12.55 -12.07 16.79
CA TRP A 98 11.35 -12.27 15.97
C TRP A 98 10.06 -12.16 16.77
N ARG A 99 10.04 -12.63 18.02
CA ARG A 99 8.90 -12.49 18.92
C ARG A 99 8.62 -11.01 19.19
N LYS A 100 9.64 -10.27 19.66
CA LYS A 100 9.59 -8.83 19.91
C LYS A 100 9.17 -8.05 18.66
N PHE A 101 9.78 -8.34 17.51
CA PHE A 101 9.42 -7.71 16.24
C PHE A 101 7.96 -7.99 15.86
N THR A 102 7.50 -9.24 16.01
CA THR A 102 6.12 -9.62 15.68
C THR A 102 5.13 -8.83 16.52
N GLU A 103 5.38 -8.70 17.83
CA GLU A 103 4.51 -7.93 18.74
C GLU A 103 4.46 -6.44 18.35
N VAL A 104 5.61 -5.77 18.24
CA VAL A 104 5.64 -4.32 17.94
C VAL A 104 5.12 -4.01 16.54
N PHE A 105 5.47 -4.83 15.55
CA PHE A 105 4.96 -4.65 14.19
C PHE A 105 3.45 -4.86 14.13
N THR A 106 2.93 -5.89 14.82
CA THR A 106 1.49 -6.15 14.87
C THR A 106 0.74 -4.98 15.51
N TYR A 107 1.25 -4.45 16.61
CA TYR A 107 0.69 -3.26 17.25
C TYR A 107 0.71 -2.06 16.31
N ASP A 108 1.88 -1.62 15.85
CA ASP A 108 2.04 -0.37 15.10
C ASP A 108 1.29 -0.42 13.75
N THR A 109 1.38 -1.55 13.04
CA THR A 109 0.73 -1.69 11.73
C THR A 109 -0.80 -1.67 11.83
N ASN A 110 -1.38 -2.19 12.92
CA ASN A 110 -2.83 -2.13 13.15
C ASN A 110 -3.24 -0.76 13.69
N ALA A 111 -2.46 -0.17 14.60
CA ALA A 111 -2.76 1.14 15.18
C ALA A 111 -2.68 2.28 14.14
N ILE A 112 -1.79 2.18 13.15
CA ILE A 112 -1.74 3.11 12.01
C ILE A 112 -3.07 3.15 11.24
N GLU A 113 -3.76 2.01 11.18
CA GLU A 113 -5.09 1.87 10.54
C GLU A 113 -6.25 2.14 11.51
N GLY A 114 -5.97 2.43 12.78
CA GLY A 114 -6.98 2.82 13.78
C GLY A 114 -7.47 1.71 14.72
N SER A 115 -6.79 0.57 14.78
CA SER A 115 -7.06 -0.46 15.80
C SER A 115 -6.96 0.10 17.22
N SER A 116 -7.85 -0.35 18.09
CA SER A 116 -7.94 0.08 19.49
C SER A 116 -7.09 -0.77 20.47
N VAL A 117 -6.47 -1.85 19.98
CA VAL A 117 -5.61 -2.75 20.76
C VAL A 117 -4.29 -2.08 21.12
N GLU A 118 -3.94 -2.10 22.41
CA GLU A 118 -2.69 -1.56 22.95
C GLU A 118 -1.52 -2.54 22.81
N LEU A 119 -0.28 -2.04 22.79
CA LEU A 119 0.91 -2.87 22.66
C LEU A 119 1.00 -3.98 23.73
N LYS A 120 0.62 -3.68 24.97
CA LYS A 120 0.61 -4.67 26.06
C LYS A 120 -0.41 -5.79 25.80
N GLU A 121 -1.54 -5.45 25.18
CA GLU A 121 -2.64 -6.37 24.87
C GLU A 121 -2.26 -7.30 23.72
N VAL A 122 -1.42 -6.84 22.77
CA VAL A 122 -0.91 -7.72 21.69
C VAL A 122 -0.18 -8.93 22.27
N GLY A 123 0.70 -8.75 23.25
CA GLY A 123 1.37 -9.88 23.92
C GLY A 123 0.39 -10.80 24.66
N GLU A 124 -0.62 -10.24 25.33
CA GLU A 124 -1.67 -11.03 26.00
C GLU A 124 -2.50 -11.86 25.02
N ILE A 125 -2.85 -11.28 23.86
CA ILE A 125 -3.57 -11.95 22.79
C ILE A 125 -2.71 -13.08 22.21
N LEU A 126 -1.49 -12.77 21.77
CA LEU A 126 -0.67 -13.71 21.01
C LEU A 126 -0.07 -14.84 21.85
N GLU A 127 0.28 -14.56 23.12
CA GLU A 127 1.00 -15.54 23.96
C GLU A 127 0.10 -16.24 24.96
N LYS A 128 -0.86 -15.52 25.54
CA LYS A 128 -1.70 -16.03 26.63
C LYS A 128 -3.10 -16.42 26.16
N GLY A 129 -3.44 -16.13 24.91
CA GLY A 129 -4.79 -16.33 24.39
C GLY A 129 -5.86 -15.52 25.13
N LYS A 130 -5.45 -14.45 25.82
CA LYS A 130 -6.36 -13.61 26.62
C LYS A 130 -6.95 -12.54 25.73
N TRP A 131 -8.28 -12.48 25.69
CA TRP A 131 -9.00 -11.54 24.84
C TRP A 131 -9.37 -10.29 25.66
N PRO A 132 -8.85 -9.10 25.31
CA PRO A 132 -9.25 -7.87 25.96
C PRO A 132 -10.67 -7.48 25.54
N ASP A 133 -11.28 -6.54 26.26
CA ASP A 133 -12.57 -5.96 25.89
C ASP A 133 -12.40 -4.97 24.73
N LYS A 134 -12.25 -5.52 23.52
CA LYS A 134 -11.98 -4.82 22.26
C LYS A 134 -12.83 -5.43 21.13
N PRO A 135 -13.03 -4.72 20.01
CA PRO A 135 -13.71 -5.28 18.84
C PRO A 135 -13.11 -6.62 18.42
N LYS A 136 -13.96 -7.60 18.09
CA LYS A 136 -13.51 -8.94 17.70
C LYS A 136 -12.66 -8.90 16.43
N GLU A 137 -12.95 -7.93 15.56
CA GLU A 137 -12.21 -7.65 14.35
C GLU A 137 -10.77 -7.22 14.67
N ASP A 138 -10.55 -6.31 15.63
CA ASP A 138 -9.21 -5.88 16.05
C ASP A 138 -8.39 -7.04 16.63
N ILE A 139 -9.04 -7.90 17.43
CA ILE A 139 -8.41 -9.11 18.00
C ILE A 139 -8.05 -10.10 16.88
N SER A 140 -8.97 -10.36 15.95
CA SER A 140 -8.75 -11.24 14.80
C SER A 140 -7.62 -10.72 13.91
N GLU A 141 -7.59 -9.42 13.63
CA GLU A 141 -6.58 -8.80 12.78
C GLU A 141 -5.20 -8.75 13.47
N THR A 142 -5.18 -8.72 14.80
CA THR A 142 -3.95 -8.92 15.60
C THR A 142 -3.36 -10.32 15.36
N TYR A 143 -4.16 -11.38 15.46
CA TYR A 143 -3.71 -12.74 15.11
C TYR A 143 -3.31 -12.85 13.63
N GLY A 144 -4.10 -12.25 12.74
CA GLY A 144 -3.88 -12.32 11.30
C GLY A 144 -2.55 -11.70 10.86
N VAL A 145 -2.21 -10.52 11.38
CA VAL A 145 -0.91 -9.88 11.11
C VAL A 145 0.25 -10.70 11.67
N ALA A 146 0.16 -11.19 12.91
CA ALA A 146 1.21 -12.03 13.49
C ALA A 146 1.43 -13.31 12.68
N LYS A 147 0.34 -13.95 12.23
CA LYS A 147 0.37 -15.12 11.31
C LYS A 147 1.02 -14.75 9.97
N ALA A 148 0.72 -13.57 9.42
CA ALA A 148 1.31 -13.09 8.17
C ALA A 148 2.82 -12.85 8.28
N ILE A 149 3.33 -12.37 9.42
CA ILE A 149 4.78 -12.26 9.69
C ILE A 149 5.43 -13.65 9.66
N GLY A 150 4.81 -14.64 10.32
CA GLY A 150 5.24 -16.03 10.25
C GLY A 150 5.25 -16.59 8.81
N PHE A 151 4.27 -16.19 8.00
CA PHE A 151 4.14 -16.60 6.61
C PHE A 151 5.23 -15.99 5.71
N ILE A 152 5.47 -14.67 5.76
CA ILE A 152 6.52 -14.01 4.92
C ILE A 152 7.92 -14.53 5.25
N ARG A 153 8.16 -15.00 6.48
CA ARG A 153 9.43 -15.63 6.87
C ARG A 153 9.66 -16.98 6.18
N LYS A 154 8.59 -17.73 5.89
CA LYS A 154 8.66 -19.10 5.35
C LYS A 154 8.56 -19.16 3.82
N THR A 155 7.81 -18.25 3.20
CA THR A 155 7.63 -18.26 1.74
C THR A 155 8.95 -18.06 1.01
N LYS A 156 9.11 -18.64 -0.19
CA LYS A 156 10.24 -18.31 -1.10
C LYS A 156 9.86 -17.25 -2.14
N GLU A 157 8.58 -16.89 -2.20
CA GLU A 157 8.05 -15.96 -3.17
C GLU A 157 8.34 -14.51 -2.76
N HIS A 158 8.92 -13.71 -3.66
CA HIS A 158 9.19 -12.30 -3.39
C HIS A 158 7.95 -11.43 -3.62
N LEU A 159 7.30 -11.59 -4.78
CA LEU A 159 6.13 -10.80 -5.17
C LEU A 159 5.36 -11.51 -6.28
N SER A 160 4.07 -11.74 -6.07
CA SER A 160 3.12 -12.17 -7.10
C SER A 160 1.70 -11.78 -6.72
N LEU A 161 0.78 -11.89 -7.67
CA LEU A 161 -0.65 -11.72 -7.36
C LEU A 161 -1.14 -12.75 -6.34
N LYS A 162 -0.64 -13.99 -6.40
CA LYS A 162 -1.00 -15.04 -5.46
C LYS A 162 -0.58 -14.65 -4.05
N LEU A 163 0.69 -14.27 -3.88
CA LEU A 163 1.24 -13.82 -2.60
C LEU A 163 0.43 -12.65 -2.01
N ILE A 164 0.09 -11.66 -2.84
CA ILE A 164 -0.69 -10.48 -2.43
C ILE A 164 -2.07 -10.89 -1.88
N LEU A 165 -2.79 -11.77 -2.59
CA LEU A 165 -4.09 -12.27 -2.17
C LEU A 165 -3.98 -13.17 -0.94
N GLU A 166 -2.96 -14.01 -0.86
CA GLU A 166 -2.72 -14.92 0.26
C GLU A 166 -2.40 -14.16 1.55
N LEU A 167 -1.56 -13.13 1.49
CA LEU A 167 -1.31 -12.24 2.63
C LEU A 167 -2.61 -11.58 3.12
N HIS A 168 -3.41 -11.03 2.20
CA HIS A 168 -4.71 -10.46 2.58
C HIS A 168 -5.66 -11.52 3.15
N SER A 169 -5.65 -12.74 2.61
CA SER A 169 -6.45 -13.83 3.15
C SER A 169 -6.04 -14.16 4.58
N VAL A 170 -4.73 -14.26 4.85
CA VAL A 170 -4.18 -14.60 6.17
C VAL A 170 -4.48 -13.50 7.20
N VAL A 171 -4.34 -12.22 6.82
CA VAL A 171 -4.57 -11.11 7.76
C VAL A 171 -6.05 -10.99 8.15
N PHE A 172 -6.97 -11.23 7.20
CA PHE A 172 -8.40 -10.92 7.37
C PHE A 172 -9.31 -12.14 7.43
N GLU A 173 -8.76 -13.36 7.52
CA GLU A 173 -9.44 -14.66 7.46
C GLU A 173 -10.74 -14.70 8.30
N ASN A 174 -10.71 -14.12 9.51
CA ASN A 174 -11.82 -14.13 10.46
C ASN A 174 -12.40 -12.73 10.77
N SER A 175 -12.05 -11.71 9.99
CA SER A 175 -12.57 -10.34 10.21
C SER A 175 -13.25 -9.72 9.00
N LYS A 176 -12.96 -10.17 7.77
CA LYS A 176 -13.59 -9.62 6.54
C LYS A 176 -14.04 -10.73 5.61
N HIS A 177 -15.30 -10.70 5.19
CA HIS A 177 -15.87 -11.67 4.24
C HIS A 177 -15.20 -11.66 2.84
N TYR A 178 -14.51 -10.58 2.50
CA TYR A 178 -13.77 -10.40 1.25
C TYR A 178 -12.26 -10.70 1.39
N ALA A 179 -11.84 -11.35 2.48
CA ALA A 179 -10.45 -11.75 2.66
C ALA A 179 -9.90 -12.49 1.43
N GLY A 180 -8.73 -12.04 0.95
CA GLY A 180 -8.07 -12.63 -0.22
C GLY A 180 -8.72 -12.30 -1.56
N ARG A 181 -9.53 -11.23 -1.66
CA ARG A 181 -10.17 -10.80 -2.91
C ARG A 181 -9.89 -9.34 -3.20
N PHE A 182 -9.45 -9.03 -4.42
CA PHE A 182 -9.41 -7.65 -4.89
C PHE A 182 -10.82 -7.05 -4.90
N ARG A 183 -10.90 -5.73 -4.71
CA ARG A 183 -12.16 -4.99 -4.75
C ARG A 183 -12.88 -5.19 -6.10
N GLU A 184 -14.19 -5.38 -6.03
CA GLU A 184 -15.01 -5.69 -7.20
C GLU A 184 -15.09 -4.53 -8.19
N ARG A 185 -15.44 -4.86 -9.44
CA ARG A 185 -15.59 -3.86 -10.50
C ARG A 185 -16.69 -2.84 -10.12
N GLY A 186 -16.32 -1.58 -10.06
CA GLY A 186 -17.22 -0.46 -9.75
C GLY A 186 -17.24 -0.06 -8.28
N VAL A 187 -16.64 -0.87 -7.39
CA VAL A 187 -16.26 -0.41 -6.05
C VAL A 187 -15.07 0.50 -6.26
N GLU A 188 -15.09 1.75 -5.77
CA GLU A 188 -13.97 2.69 -5.79
C GLU A 188 -13.63 3.10 -4.36
N VAL A 189 -12.35 3.08 -4.00
CA VAL A 189 -11.88 3.31 -2.62
C VAL A 189 -11.11 4.62 -2.54
N VAL A 190 -11.27 5.32 -1.42
CA VAL A 190 -10.61 6.58 -1.12
C VAL A 190 -10.06 6.52 0.30
N VAL A 191 -8.90 7.13 0.51
CA VAL A 191 -8.38 7.40 1.86
C VAL A 191 -8.76 8.82 2.19
N THR A 192 -9.27 9.03 3.41
CA THR A 192 -9.63 10.34 3.93
C THR A 192 -8.76 10.72 5.12
N ASP A 193 -8.49 12.02 5.29
CA ASP A 193 -7.93 12.53 6.53
C ASP A 193 -8.99 12.54 7.66
N GLY A 194 -8.57 12.92 8.87
CA GLY A 194 -9.47 13.05 10.03
C GLY A 194 -10.54 14.15 9.91
N ARG A 195 -10.50 14.96 8.84
CA ARG A 195 -11.51 15.99 8.51
C ARG A 195 -12.46 15.52 7.39
N GLY A 196 -12.28 14.30 6.89
CA GLY A 196 -13.06 13.73 5.79
C GLY A 196 -12.62 14.18 4.39
N ASN A 197 -11.49 14.89 4.25
CA ASN A 197 -10.96 15.24 2.94
C ASN A 197 -10.34 14.02 2.28
N ILE A 198 -10.60 13.83 1.00
CA ILE A 198 -9.99 12.75 0.22
C ILE A 198 -8.52 13.09 -0.01
N VAL A 199 -7.63 12.29 0.59
CA VAL A 199 -6.17 12.44 0.47
C VAL A 199 -5.57 11.51 -0.56
N HIS A 200 -6.21 10.38 -0.85
CA HIS A 200 -5.77 9.44 -1.87
C HIS A 200 -6.97 8.76 -2.52
N ARG A 201 -6.87 8.48 -3.83
CA ARG A 201 -7.85 7.68 -4.56
C ARG A 201 -7.15 6.51 -5.23
N GLY A 202 -7.57 5.29 -4.89
CA GLY A 202 -7.03 4.09 -5.50
C GLY A 202 -7.24 4.05 -7.02
N ALA A 203 -6.38 3.31 -7.70
CA ALA A 203 -6.50 3.08 -9.13
C ALA A 203 -7.84 2.41 -9.49
N PRO A 204 -8.50 2.74 -10.62
CA PRO A 204 -9.81 2.20 -10.97
C PRO A 204 -9.89 0.68 -10.84
N SER A 205 -10.97 0.18 -10.26
CA SER A 205 -11.16 -1.26 -9.95
C SER A 205 -10.94 -2.18 -11.16
N THR A 206 -11.30 -1.71 -12.36
CA THR A 206 -11.08 -2.40 -13.63
C THR A 206 -9.62 -2.60 -14.03
N HIS A 207 -8.69 -1.86 -13.44
CA HIS A 207 -7.27 -1.86 -13.79
C HIS A 207 -6.37 -2.55 -12.75
N ILE A 208 -6.89 -2.89 -11.57
CA ILE A 208 -6.10 -3.46 -10.46
C ILE A 208 -5.24 -4.64 -10.91
N ARG A 209 -5.86 -5.67 -11.49
CA ARG A 209 -5.15 -6.88 -11.91
C ARG A 209 -4.04 -6.56 -12.92
N SER A 210 -4.31 -5.67 -13.87
CA SER A 210 -3.29 -5.27 -14.85
C SER A 210 -2.14 -4.49 -14.23
N LEU A 211 -2.43 -3.55 -13.32
CA LEU A 211 -1.41 -2.72 -12.68
C LEU A 211 -0.54 -3.53 -11.73
N LEU A 212 -1.14 -4.41 -10.91
CA LEU A 212 -0.36 -5.31 -10.04
C LEU A 212 0.47 -6.31 -10.87
N SER A 213 -0.04 -6.79 -12.00
CA SER A 213 0.74 -7.64 -12.91
C SER A 213 1.92 -6.87 -13.54
N GLU A 214 1.74 -5.59 -13.84
CA GLU A 214 2.82 -4.70 -14.30
C GLU A 214 3.89 -4.53 -13.21
N LEU A 215 3.48 -4.26 -11.97
CA LEU A 215 4.38 -4.14 -10.82
C LEU A 215 5.18 -5.43 -10.57
N VAL A 216 4.51 -6.59 -10.57
CA VAL A 216 5.15 -7.91 -10.42
C VAL A 216 6.18 -8.16 -11.52
N ARG A 217 5.84 -7.87 -12.78
CA ARG A 217 6.78 -8.02 -13.90
C ARG A 217 7.97 -7.07 -13.78
N TRP A 218 7.73 -5.82 -13.38
CA TRP A 218 8.80 -4.86 -13.17
C TRP A 218 9.76 -5.34 -12.08
N TYR A 219 9.22 -5.76 -10.93
CA TYR A 219 10.03 -6.28 -9.83
C TYR A 219 10.86 -7.49 -10.30
N GLY A 220 10.24 -8.44 -11.00
CA GLY A 220 10.94 -9.63 -11.52
C GLY A 220 12.12 -9.30 -12.44
N LYS A 221 12.01 -8.25 -13.27
CA LYS A 221 13.09 -7.79 -14.17
C LYS A 221 14.22 -7.06 -13.46
N ASN A 222 13.93 -6.46 -12.31
CA ASN A 222 14.78 -5.48 -11.65
C ASN A 222 15.31 -5.90 -10.28
N LYS A 223 14.79 -7.01 -9.72
CA LYS A 223 15.14 -7.49 -8.37
C LYS A 223 16.63 -7.74 -8.15
N ASN A 224 17.40 -8.01 -9.21
CA ASN A 224 18.84 -8.23 -9.15
C ASN A 224 19.67 -7.04 -9.65
N LYS A 225 19.01 -5.93 -10.03
CA LYS A 225 19.66 -4.76 -10.66
C LYS A 225 19.71 -3.56 -9.73
N TYR A 226 18.69 -3.40 -8.90
CA TYR A 226 18.55 -2.26 -8.00
C TYR A 226 18.73 -2.67 -6.54
N PRO A 227 19.09 -1.71 -5.66
CA PRO A 227 19.25 -1.99 -4.26
C PRO A 227 17.94 -2.47 -3.63
N PRO A 228 17.98 -3.46 -2.71
CA PRO A 228 16.77 -4.05 -2.12
C PRO A 228 15.86 -3.05 -1.42
N LEU A 229 16.43 -2.05 -0.75
CA LEU A 229 15.66 -1.01 -0.07
C LEU A 229 14.82 -0.19 -1.05
N VAL A 230 15.40 0.17 -2.20
CA VAL A 230 14.70 0.89 -3.26
C VAL A 230 13.60 0.03 -3.87
N LEU A 231 13.88 -1.25 -4.14
CA LEU A 231 12.89 -2.21 -4.64
C LEU A 231 11.69 -2.35 -3.68
N ALA A 232 11.96 -2.46 -2.38
CA ALA A 232 10.92 -2.54 -1.35
C ALA A 232 10.08 -1.26 -1.28
N ALA A 233 10.72 -0.09 -1.29
CA ALA A 233 10.05 1.20 -1.28
C ALA A 233 9.16 1.42 -2.50
N VAL A 234 9.64 1.07 -3.70
CA VAL A 234 8.85 1.16 -4.93
C VAL A 234 7.62 0.26 -4.88
N VAL A 235 7.81 -1.02 -4.53
CA VAL A 235 6.69 -1.97 -4.49
C VAL A 235 5.65 -1.53 -3.45
N HIS A 236 6.11 -1.09 -2.28
CA HIS A 236 5.26 -0.59 -1.23
C HIS A 236 4.40 0.60 -1.70
N ASN A 237 5.04 1.68 -2.13
CA ASN A 237 4.31 2.89 -2.53
C ASN A 237 3.40 2.65 -3.74
N GLN A 238 3.86 1.88 -4.74
CA GLN A 238 3.03 1.58 -5.90
C GLN A 238 1.83 0.70 -5.53
N PHE A 239 2.00 -0.26 -4.61
CA PHE A 239 0.90 -1.06 -4.12
C PHE A 239 -0.14 -0.20 -3.39
N GLU A 240 0.30 0.69 -2.51
CA GLU A 240 -0.57 1.66 -1.82
C GLU A 240 -1.32 2.56 -2.81
N ASN A 241 -0.63 3.07 -3.85
CA ASN A 241 -1.25 3.87 -4.90
C ASN A 241 -2.28 3.11 -5.74
N ILE A 242 -2.05 1.81 -5.98
CA ILE A 242 -3.03 0.97 -6.69
C ILE A 242 -4.26 0.72 -5.80
N HIS A 243 -4.06 0.58 -4.49
CA HIS A 243 -5.10 0.37 -3.48
C HIS A 243 -6.09 -0.76 -3.86
N PRO A 244 -5.59 -2.00 -4.00
CA PRO A 244 -6.34 -3.07 -4.66
C PRO A 244 -7.47 -3.73 -3.83
N PHE A 245 -7.51 -3.49 -2.52
CA PHE A 245 -8.47 -4.10 -1.59
C PHE A 245 -9.48 -3.08 -1.06
N GLN A 246 -10.60 -3.57 -0.52
CA GLN A 246 -11.61 -2.72 0.14
C GLN A 246 -11.09 -2.13 1.46
N ASP A 247 -10.25 -2.88 2.17
CA ASP A 247 -9.59 -2.53 3.42
C ASP A 247 -8.24 -3.26 3.47
N GLY A 248 -7.35 -2.87 4.37
CA GLY A 248 -6.12 -3.58 4.66
C GLY A 248 -4.94 -3.28 3.74
N ASN A 249 -5.10 -2.35 2.79
CA ASN A 249 -4.04 -1.98 1.85
C ASN A 249 -2.75 -1.63 2.59
N GLY A 250 -2.75 -0.66 3.51
CA GLY A 250 -1.56 -0.29 4.28
C GLY A 250 -0.85 -1.46 4.97
N ARG A 251 -1.62 -2.38 5.58
CA ARG A 251 -1.09 -3.57 6.26
C ARG A 251 -0.43 -4.54 5.29
N ILE A 252 -1.07 -4.81 4.15
CA ILE A 252 -0.49 -5.65 3.10
C ILE A 252 0.71 -4.97 2.45
N GLY A 253 0.65 -3.65 2.22
CA GLY A 253 1.77 -2.87 1.71
C GLY A 253 3.01 -2.97 2.61
N ARG A 254 2.85 -2.83 3.93
CA ARG A 254 3.95 -2.96 4.90
C ARG A 254 4.46 -4.40 5.04
N LEU A 255 3.59 -5.40 4.88
CA LEU A 255 3.99 -6.82 4.80
C LEU A 255 4.77 -7.13 3.52
N LEU A 256 4.38 -6.57 2.36
CA LEU A 256 5.10 -6.73 1.09
C LEU A 256 6.47 -6.05 1.12
N LEU A 257 6.54 -4.85 1.72
CA LEU A 257 7.80 -4.16 2.00
C LEU A 257 8.74 -5.09 2.77
N ASN A 258 8.26 -5.65 3.89
CA ASN A 258 9.04 -6.56 4.71
C ASN A 258 9.38 -7.87 4.00
N ASN A 259 8.47 -8.44 3.21
CA ASN A 259 8.76 -9.66 2.45
C ASN A 259 9.94 -9.43 1.50
N ILE A 260 9.95 -8.31 0.77
CA ILE A 260 11.04 -7.99 -0.16
C ILE A 260 12.37 -7.80 0.58
N LEU A 261 12.38 -7.07 1.69
CA LEU A 261 13.58 -6.90 2.52
C LEU A 261 14.14 -8.26 2.95
N LEU A 262 13.29 -9.13 3.49
CA LEU A 262 13.69 -10.44 3.98
C LEU A 262 14.21 -11.36 2.87
N LYS A 263 13.63 -11.33 1.67
CA LYS A 263 14.14 -12.15 0.56
C LYS A 263 15.48 -11.67 0.00
N HIS A 264 15.84 -10.42 0.28
CA HIS A 264 17.15 -9.87 0.00
C HIS A 264 18.11 -9.93 1.20
N GLY A 265 17.71 -10.62 2.27
CA GLY A 265 18.53 -10.80 3.47
C GLY A 265 18.60 -9.57 4.37
N LEU A 266 17.84 -8.51 4.11
CA LEU A 266 17.78 -7.33 4.97
C LEU A 266 16.87 -7.61 6.19
N PRO A 267 17.14 -6.96 7.34
CA PRO A 267 16.25 -7.02 8.49
C PRO A 267 14.88 -6.43 8.14
N PRO A 268 13.81 -6.91 8.79
CA PRO A 268 12.50 -6.33 8.63
C PRO A 268 12.48 -4.92 9.24
N VAL A 269 11.52 -4.10 8.85
CA VAL A 269 11.30 -2.75 9.39
C VAL A 269 9.90 -2.64 9.97
N ASN A 270 9.79 -1.89 11.05
CA ASN A 270 8.54 -1.49 11.67
C ASN A 270 8.37 0.02 11.52
N ILE A 271 7.24 0.47 10.99
CA ILE A 271 6.92 1.90 10.94
C ILE A 271 6.17 2.21 12.23
N GLU A 272 6.82 2.92 13.16
CA GLU A 272 6.24 3.19 14.48
C GLU A 272 5.01 4.10 14.34
N LEU A 273 3.97 3.86 15.15
CA LEU A 273 2.73 4.66 15.14
C LEU A 273 3.00 6.17 15.27
N LYS A 274 4.01 6.55 16.06
CA LYS A 274 4.42 7.95 16.24
C LYS A 274 4.88 8.62 14.93
N ASN A 275 5.36 7.84 13.96
CA ASN A 275 5.81 8.30 12.65
C ASN A 275 4.69 8.21 11.58
N ARG A 276 3.43 7.94 11.97
CA ARG A 276 2.27 7.86 11.07
C ARG A 276 2.15 9.07 10.13
N GLY A 277 2.39 10.28 10.65
CA GLY A 277 2.36 11.50 9.83
C GLY A 277 3.42 11.53 8.73
N GLU A 278 4.67 11.19 9.09
CA GLU A 278 5.79 11.08 8.14
C GLU A 278 5.54 9.99 7.10
N TYR A 279 4.96 8.86 7.52
CA TYR A 279 4.57 7.76 6.64
C TYR A 279 3.57 8.22 5.57
N TYR A 280 2.48 8.88 5.96
CA TYR A 280 1.51 9.39 4.98
C TYR A 280 2.09 10.50 4.09
N ALA A 281 2.96 11.35 4.63
CA ALA A 281 3.67 12.35 3.83
C ALA A 281 4.57 11.71 2.76
N ALA A 282 5.25 10.60 3.10
CA ALA A 282 6.06 9.85 2.14
C ALA A 282 5.22 9.22 1.03
N LEU A 283 4.06 8.62 1.36
CA LEU A 283 3.12 8.11 0.36
C LEU A 283 2.64 9.22 -0.59
N GLN A 284 2.31 10.39 -0.06
CA GLN A 284 1.87 11.55 -0.85
C GLN A 284 2.98 12.11 -1.76
N ALA A 285 4.23 12.13 -1.29
CA ALA A 285 5.36 12.55 -2.12
C ALA A 285 5.51 11.62 -3.34
N TYR A 286 5.38 10.32 -3.13
CA TYR A 286 5.41 9.34 -4.21
C TYR A 286 4.18 9.44 -5.14
N GLU A 287 2.97 9.63 -4.59
CA GLU A 287 1.77 9.79 -5.43
C GLU A 287 1.85 11.03 -6.34
N ASN A 288 2.34 12.16 -5.82
CA ASN A 288 2.33 13.44 -6.53
C ASN A 288 3.51 13.60 -7.48
N GLN A 289 4.69 13.16 -7.07
CA GLN A 289 5.97 13.46 -7.75
C GLN A 289 6.80 12.21 -8.01
N HIS A 290 6.31 11.03 -7.65
CA HIS A 290 7.05 9.77 -7.64
C HIS A 290 8.31 9.77 -6.75
N ASP A 291 8.47 10.78 -5.88
CA ASP A 291 9.63 10.92 -5.01
C ASP A 291 9.67 9.81 -3.94
N LEU A 292 10.69 8.95 -4.02
CA LEU A 292 10.91 7.82 -3.12
C LEU A 292 11.77 8.18 -1.90
N ARG A 293 12.47 9.34 -1.94
CA ARG A 293 13.43 9.72 -0.89
C ARG A 293 12.78 9.74 0.49
N PRO A 294 11.58 10.32 0.70
CA PRO A 294 10.93 10.33 2.00
C PRO A 294 10.64 8.92 2.54
N THR A 295 10.25 7.97 1.68
CA THR A 295 10.03 6.58 2.12
C THR A 295 11.33 5.93 2.56
N ILE A 296 12.40 6.11 1.78
CA ILE A 296 13.70 5.51 2.07
C ILE A 296 14.27 6.10 3.36
N GLU A 297 14.22 7.42 3.53
CA GLU A 297 14.66 8.10 4.75
C GLU A 297 13.89 7.62 5.98
N LEU A 298 12.57 7.46 5.86
CA LEU A 298 11.74 6.90 6.93
C LEU A 298 12.17 5.47 7.28
N VAL A 299 12.34 4.58 6.29
CA VAL A 299 12.80 3.19 6.57
C VAL A 299 14.18 3.18 7.24
N LEU A 300 15.09 4.05 6.82
CA LEU A 300 16.41 4.17 7.45
C LEU A 300 16.33 4.70 8.89
N LYS A 301 15.43 5.65 9.16
CA LYS A 301 15.12 6.13 10.51
C LYS A 301 14.60 4.98 11.38
N GLU A 302 13.67 4.19 10.87
CA GLU A 302 13.06 3.07 11.58
C GLU A 302 14.06 1.94 11.87
N TYR A 303 15.02 1.68 10.98
CA TYR A 303 16.10 0.74 11.29
C TYR A 303 16.96 1.16 12.48
N ARG A 304 17.14 2.47 12.72
CA ARG A 304 17.85 2.95 13.91
C ARG A 304 17.02 2.70 15.18
N SER A 305 15.70 2.88 15.12
CA SER A 305 14.79 2.52 16.22
C SER A 305 14.82 1.01 16.49
N LEU A 306 14.77 0.19 15.45
CA LEU A 306 14.77 -1.26 15.57
C LEU A 306 16.06 -1.81 16.21
N LYS A 307 17.22 -1.24 15.85
CA LYS A 307 18.51 -1.58 16.51
C LYS A 307 18.46 -1.34 18.02
N LYS A 308 17.70 -0.34 18.50
CA LYS A 308 17.53 -0.09 19.94
C LYS A 308 16.60 -1.13 20.60
N LEU A 309 15.59 -1.61 19.88
CA LEU A 309 14.69 -2.66 20.37
C LEU A 309 15.43 -3.97 20.67
N PHE A 310 16.29 -4.41 19.76
CA PHE A 310 17.03 -5.67 19.92
C PHE A 310 18.18 -5.59 20.95
N ARG A 311 18.70 -4.40 21.26
CA ARG A 311 19.76 -4.21 22.27
C ARG A 311 19.26 -4.19 23.71
N LYS A 312 17.95 -4.09 23.95
CA LYS A 312 17.33 -4.06 25.29
C LYS A 312 16.98 -5.45 25.82
N GLY A 313 17.70 -6.49 25.41
CA GLY A 313 17.48 -7.89 25.80
C GLY A 313 18.71 -8.47 26.46
#